data_AF-A0A0G4LC91-F1
#
_entry.id   AF-A0A0G4LC91-F1
#
_cell.length_a   1.000
_cell.length_b   1.000
_cell.length_c   1.000
_cell.angle_alpha   90.00
_cell.angle_beta   90.00
_cell.angle_gamma   90.00
#
_symmetry.space_group_name_H-M   'P 1'
#
loop_
_entity.id
_entity.type
_entity.pdbx_description
1 polymer ?
#
loop_
_entity_poly.entity_id
_entity_poly.type
_entity_poly.pdbx_seq_one_letter_code
_entity_poly.pdbx_strand_id
1 'polypeptide(L)'
;MLCGYTPFWDSGSPMKIYENILRGKVKYPQYMDPSARDLLEKLITADLTKRLGNLYHGSKDVKNHPWFAEVTWERLAKKDIDAPYSPPVKGGTGDASQFDRYPEETEKYGA
;
A
#
# COMPACT_ATOMS: atom_id res chain seq x y z
N MET A 1 -0.23 -2.95 5.17
CA MET A 1 -1.64 -3.31 5.41
C MET A 1 -1.75 -4.75 5.91
N LEU A 2 -1.44 -5.77 5.11
CA LEU A 2 -1.66 -7.18 5.48
C LEU A 2 -0.87 -7.67 6.71
N CYS A 3 0.35 -7.17 6.92
CA CYS A 3 1.21 -7.60 8.04
C CYS A 3 1.48 -6.51 9.08
N GLY A 4 1.03 -5.27 8.85
CA GLY A 4 1.33 -4.13 9.74
C GLY A 4 2.76 -3.55 9.68
N TYR A 5 3.68 -4.12 8.90
CA TYR A 5 5.04 -3.61 8.72
C TYR A 5 5.47 -3.63 7.23
N THR A 6 6.58 -2.96 6.91
CA THR A 6 7.11 -2.88 5.53
C THR A 6 8.10 -4.02 5.23
N PRO A 7 8.16 -4.53 3.98
CA PRO A 7 8.88 -5.78 3.66
C PRO A 7 10.40 -5.70 3.75
N PHE A 8 10.99 -4.49 3.68
CA PHE A 8 12.44 -4.27 3.66
C PHE A 8 12.94 -3.42 4.83
N TRP A 9 12.10 -3.23 5.86
CA TRP A 9 12.46 -2.43 7.03
C TRP A 9 13.73 -2.95 7.71
N ASP A 10 14.59 -2.02 8.12
CA ASP A 10 15.76 -2.29 8.95
C ASP A 10 15.95 -1.14 9.95
N SER A 11 16.29 -1.46 11.19
CA SER A 11 16.44 -0.47 12.28
C SER A 11 17.80 0.23 12.29
N GLY A 12 18.75 -0.18 11.45
CA GLY A 12 20.12 0.32 11.45
C GLY A 12 20.29 1.63 10.70
N SER A 13 20.00 1.64 9.40
CA SER A 13 20.15 2.84 8.56
C SER A 13 19.34 2.72 7.26
N PRO A 14 19.03 3.85 6.59
CA PRO A 14 18.41 3.84 5.26
C PRO A 14 19.22 3.03 4.22
N MET A 15 20.55 2.98 4.34
CA MET A 15 21.40 2.20 3.44
C MET A 15 21.10 0.71 3.49
N LYS A 16 20.86 0.15 4.69
CA LYS A 16 20.47 -1.27 4.82
C LYS A 16 19.12 -1.56 4.19
N ILE A 17 18.19 -0.61 4.23
CA ILE A 17 16.89 -0.74 3.55
C ILE A 17 17.11 -0.86 2.04
N TYR A 18 17.99 -0.03 1.45
CA TYR A 18 18.33 -0.13 0.03
C TYR A 18 19.00 -1.46 -0.32
N GLU A 19 19.95 -1.93 0.50
CA GLU A 19 20.57 -3.25 0.33
C GLU A 19 19.53 -4.37 0.36
N ASN A 20 18.56 -4.30 1.28
CA ASN A 20 17.47 -5.27 1.39
C ASN A 20 16.55 -5.25 0.15
N ILE A 21 16.23 -4.05 -0.37
CA ILE A 21 15.46 -3.89 -1.61
C ILE A 21 16.20 -4.51 -2.79
N LEU A 22 17.49 -4.21 -2.95
CA LEU A 22 18.33 -4.76 -4.03
C LEU A 22 18.48 -6.28 -3.92
N ARG A 23 18.54 -6.82 -2.69
CA ARG A 23 18.56 -8.26 -2.45
C ARG A 23 17.25 -8.94 -2.84
N GLY A 24 16.11 -8.22 -2.79
CA GLY A 24 14.80 -8.70 -3.23
C GLY A 24 14.24 -9.87 -2.42
N LYS A 25 14.77 -10.15 -1.22
CA LYS A 25 14.30 -11.26 -0.37
C LYS A 25 13.31 -10.78 0.66
N VAL A 26 12.02 -10.96 0.39
CA VAL A 26 10.93 -10.65 1.32
C VAL A 26 10.61 -11.88 2.18
N LYS A 27 10.39 -11.68 3.48
CA LYS A 27 9.90 -12.71 4.40
C LYS A 27 8.40 -12.56 4.59
N TYR A 28 7.64 -13.56 4.19
CA TYR A 28 6.18 -13.60 4.34
C TYR A 28 5.80 -14.39 5.61
N PRO A 29 4.90 -13.86 6.47
CA PRO A 29 4.35 -14.62 7.59
C PRO A 29 3.55 -15.84 7.13
N GLN A 30 3.50 -16.88 7.98
CA GLN A 30 2.76 -18.11 7.66
C GLN A 30 1.23 -17.91 7.57
N TYR A 31 0.69 -16.91 8.26
CA TYR A 31 -0.74 -16.59 8.23
C TYR A 31 -1.18 -15.84 6.96
N MET A 32 -0.25 -15.45 6.09
CA MET A 32 -0.58 -14.70 4.90
C MET A 32 -1.33 -15.59 3.90
N ASP A 33 -2.41 -15.06 3.33
CA ASP A 33 -3.15 -15.74 2.28
C ASP A 33 -2.20 -16.12 1.11
N PRO A 34 -2.24 -17.37 0.62
CA PRO A 34 -1.36 -17.81 -0.46
C PRO A 34 -1.47 -16.98 -1.74
N SER A 35 -2.66 -16.53 -2.10
CA SER A 35 -2.88 -15.71 -3.29
C SER A 35 -2.44 -14.27 -3.10
N ALA A 36 -2.52 -13.71 -1.88
CA ALA A 36 -1.89 -12.44 -1.55
C ALA A 36 -0.36 -12.54 -1.67
N ARG A 37 0.22 -13.62 -1.16
CA ARG A 37 1.66 -13.87 -1.25
C ARG A 37 2.13 -13.98 -2.71
N ASP A 38 1.43 -14.75 -3.53
CA ASP A 38 1.72 -14.88 -4.97
C ASP A 38 1.66 -13.53 -5.70
N LEU A 39 0.65 -12.71 -5.39
CA LEU A 39 0.55 -11.35 -5.92
C LEU A 39 1.78 -10.51 -5.55
N LEU A 40 2.17 -10.53 -4.27
CA LEU A 40 3.30 -9.76 -3.76
C LEU A 40 4.64 -10.22 -4.36
N GLU A 41 4.85 -11.52 -4.54
CA GLU A 41 6.05 -12.04 -5.20
C GLU A 41 6.17 -11.52 -6.64
N LYS A 42 5.05 -11.45 -7.39
CA LYS A 42 5.01 -10.93 -8.77
C LYS A 42 5.13 -9.40 -8.87
N LEU A 43 4.67 -8.67 -7.86
CA LEU A 43 4.82 -7.21 -7.78
C LEU A 43 6.22 -6.80 -7.31
N ILE A 44 6.76 -7.50 -6.32
CA ILE A 44 8.08 -7.25 -5.71
C ILE A 44 9.15 -8.07 -6.47
N THR A 45 9.12 -7.99 -7.79
CA THR A 45 10.08 -8.65 -8.67
C THR A 45 11.16 -7.64 -9.10
N ALA A 46 12.44 -7.97 -8.90
CA ALA A 46 13.57 -7.09 -9.25
C ALA A 46 13.66 -6.83 -10.77
N ASP A 47 13.44 -7.87 -11.57
CA ASP A 47 13.41 -7.78 -13.03
C ASP A 47 12.13 -7.08 -13.50
N LEU A 48 12.29 -5.85 -14.01
CA LEU A 48 11.18 -5.02 -14.50
C LEU A 48 10.39 -5.68 -15.62
N THR A 49 11.03 -6.51 -16.45
CA THR A 49 10.39 -7.17 -17.60
C THR A 49 9.41 -8.27 -17.20
N LYS A 50 9.53 -8.74 -15.95
CA LYS A 50 8.68 -9.80 -15.37
C LYS A 50 7.73 -9.27 -14.30
N ARG A 51 7.87 -8.00 -13.91
CA ARG A 51 7.08 -7.38 -12.84
C ARG A 51 5.63 -7.20 -13.29
N LEU A 52 4.70 -7.70 -12.49
CA LEU A 52 3.28 -7.52 -12.72
C LEU A 52 2.94 -6.03 -12.84
N GLY A 53 2.11 -5.67 -13.83
CA GLY A 53 1.83 -4.28 -14.17
C GLY A 53 2.70 -3.69 -15.28
N ASN A 54 3.87 -4.30 -15.55
CA ASN A 54 4.78 -3.92 -16.64
C ASN A 54 4.87 -4.98 -17.76
N LEU A 55 3.99 -5.98 -17.72
CA LEU A 55 3.84 -7.00 -18.75
C LEU A 55 2.98 -6.48 -19.91
N TYR A 56 2.77 -7.32 -20.92
CA TYR A 56 2.01 -6.97 -22.13
C TYR A 56 0.59 -6.44 -21.84
N HIS A 57 -0.13 -7.02 -20.87
CA HIS A 57 -1.48 -6.54 -20.53
C HIS A 57 -1.50 -5.45 -19.45
N GLY A 58 -0.32 -5.02 -18.99
CA GLY A 58 -0.13 -3.92 -18.04
C GLY A 58 -0.95 -4.10 -16.77
N SER A 59 -1.78 -3.12 -16.44
CA SER A 59 -2.61 -3.14 -15.23
C SER A 59 -3.70 -4.23 -15.23
N LYS A 60 -4.07 -4.79 -16.38
CA LYS A 60 -5.06 -5.87 -16.45
C LYS A 60 -4.54 -7.14 -15.77
N ASP A 61 -3.25 -7.42 -15.84
CA ASP A 61 -2.66 -8.59 -15.16
C ASP A 61 -2.77 -8.48 -13.63
N VAL A 62 -2.72 -7.25 -13.10
CA VAL A 62 -2.96 -7.00 -11.67
C VAL A 62 -4.44 -7.21 -11.35
N LYS A 63 -5.34 -6.62 -12.14
CA LYS A 63 -6.79 -6.68 -11.89
C LYS A 63 -7.37 -8.09 -12.00
N ASN A 64 -6.80 -8.92 -12.87
CA ASN A 64 -7.24 -10.29 -13.11
C ASN A 64 -6.55 -11.31 -12.18
N HIS A 65 -5.70 -10.86 -11.26
CA HIS A 65 -5.03 -11.75 -10.31
C HIS A 65 -6.06 -12.42 -9.38
N PRO A 66 -5.89 -13.71 -9.01
CA PRO A 66 -6.83 -14.41 -8.12
C PRO A 66 -7.13 -13.70 -6.80
N TRP A 67 -6.13 -12.99 -6.25
CA TRP A 67 -6.31 -12.16 -5.04
C TRP A 67 -7.43 -11.11 -5.16
N PHE A 68 -7.73 -10.64 -6.38
CA PHE A 68 -8.79 -9.66 -6.64
C PHE A 68 -10.03 -10.28 -7.31
N ALA A 69 -10.19 -11.60 -7.27
CA ALA A 69 -11.31 -12.28 -7.94
C ALA A 69 -12.70 -11.80 -7.47
N GLU A 70 -12.82 -11.39 -6.21
CA GLU A 70 -14.09 -10.90 -5.65
C GLU A 70 -14.34 -9.40 -5.91
N VAL A 71 -13.36 -8.68 -6.46
CA VAL A 71 -13.47 -7.24 -6.70
C VAL A 71 -14.24 -6.98 -7.99
N THR A 72 -15.43 -6.39 -7.85
CA THR A 72 -16.17 -5.83 -8.98
C THR A 72 -15.65 -4.42 -9.30
N TRP A 73 -14.71 -4.31 -10.24
CA TRP A 73 -14.01 -3.07 -10.57
C TRP A 73 -14.94 -1.92 -10.98
N GLU A 74 -16.04 -2.22 -11.66
CA GLU A 74 -17.03 -1.23 -12.10
C GLU A 74 -17.79 -0.63 -10.91
N ARG A 75 -18.16 -1.46 -9.92
CA ARG A 75 -18.82 -1.01 -8.69
C ARG A 75 -17.87 -0.21 -7.82
N LEU A 76 -16.62 -0.66 -7.71
CA LEU A 76 -15.58 0.08 -7.00
C LEU A 76 -15.39 1.48 -7.60
N ALA A 77 -15.32 1.58 -8.94
CA ALA A 77 -15.19 2.86 -9.62
C ALA A 77 -16.39 3.79 -9.41
N LYS A 78 -17.60 3.22 -9.28
CA LYS A 78 -18.83 3.95 -8.97
C LYS A 78 -19.00 4.28 -7.48
N LYS A 79 -18.07 3.87 -6.61
CA LYS A 79 -18.18 3.99 -5.14
C LYS A 79 -19.41 3.26 -4.58
N ASP A 80 -19.79 2.16 -5.22
CA ASP A 80 -20.95 1.32 -4.90
C ASP A 80 -20.56 0.08 -4.07
N ILE A 81 -19.43 0.15 -3.38
CA ILE A 81 -18.95 -0.89 -2.46
C ILE A 81 -18.81 -0.25 -1.09
N ASP A 82 -19.38 -0.88 -0.08
CA ASP A 82 -19.28 -0.42 1.30
C ASP A 82 -17.82 -0.43 1.76
N ALA A 83 -17.40 0.68 2.35
CA ALA A 83 -16.05 0.79 2.89
C ALA A 83 -15.93 -0.07 4.16
N PRO A 84 -14.81 -0.81 4.33
CA PRO A 84 -14.59 -1.61 5.54
C PRO A 84 -14.41 -0.74 6.80
N TYR A 85 -14.09 0.54 6.62
CA TYR A 85 -13.94 1.51 7.69
C TYR A 85 -14.48 2.86 7.24
N SER A 86 -15.35 3.45 8.07
CA SER A 86 -15.77 4.83 7.94
C SER A 86 -15.23 5.63 9.12
N PRO A 87 -14.37 6.63 8.90
CA PRO A 87 -13.75 7.38 9.98
C PRO A 87 -14.79 8.19 10.76
N PRO A 88 -14.68 8.27 12.10
CA PRO A 88 -15.62 8.98 12.95
C PRO A 88 -15.36 10.49 12.91
N VAL A 89 -15.61 11.11 11.76
CA VAL A 89 -15.50 12.56 11.57
C VAL A 89 -16.72 13.24 12.19
N LYS A 90 -16.48 14.28 12.98
CA LYS A 90 -17.55 15.10 13.55
C LYS A 90 -18.17 15.95 12.45
N GLY A 91 -19.50 16.01 12.42
CA GLY A 91 -20.23 16.88 11.48
C GLY A 91 -19.83 18.35 11.66
N GLY A 92 -19.68 19.08 10.55
CA GLY A 92 -19.27 20.48 10.52
C GLY A 92 -18.10 20.74 9.57
N THR A 93 -17.61 21.98 9.56
CA THR A 93 -16.42 22.37 8.77
C THR A 93 -15.19 22.40 9.68
N GLY A 94 -14.09 21.78 9.24
CA GLY A 94 -12.78 21.91 9.92
C GLY A 94 -12.49 20.90 11.03
N ASP A 95 -13.10 19.70 11.02
CA ASP A 95 -12.70 18.65 11.97
C ASP A 95 -11.28 18.14 11.64
N ALA A 96 -10.35 18.38 12.58
CA ALA A 96 -8.97 17.89 12.53
C ALA A 96 -8.71 16.70 13.47
N SER A 97 -9.76 16.05 14.00
CA SER A 97 -9.62 14.99 15.02
C SER A 97 -8.91 13.72 14.54
N GLN A 98 -8.83 13.50 13.23
CA GLN A 98 -8.14 12.35 12.62
C GLN A 98 -6.67 12.64 12.28
N PHE A 99 -6.15 13.80 12.68
CA PHE A 99 -4.76 14.21 12.45
C PHE A 99 -4.01 14.32 13.78
N ASP A 100 -2.69 14.13 13.71
CA ASP A 100 -1.80 14.38 14.83
C ASP A 100 -1.73 15.88 15.14
N ARG A 101 -1.49 16.21 16.41
CA ARG A 101 -1.25 17.59 16.85
C ARG A 101 0.23 17.90 16.79
N TYR A 102 0.57 18.95 16.06
CA TYR A 102 1.93 19.47 15.97
C TYR A 102 2.01 20.84 16.66
N PRO A 103 3.20 21.27 17.11
CA PRO A 103 3.38 22.64 17.56
C PRO A 103 3.06 23.63 16.44
N GLU A 104 2.29 24.66 16.75
CA GLU A 104 2.03 25.75 15.82
C GLU A 104 3.29 26.61 15.67
N GLU A 105 3.79 26.74 14.45
CA GLU A 105 4.88 27.67 14.15
C GLU A 105 4.34 29.10 14.13
N THR A 106 4.95 29.98 14.95
CA THR A 106 4.54 31.40 15.02
C THR A 106 5.27 32.28 14.00
N GLU A 107 6.01 31.69 13.04
CA GLU A 107 6.73 32.48 12.04
C GLU A 107 5.73 33.23 11.16
N LYS A 108 5.90 34.56 11.10
CA LYS A 108 5.10 35.39 10.20
C LYS A 108 5.49 35.04 8.77
N TYR A 109 4.57 34.42 8.05
CA TYR A 109 4.71 34.18 6.62
C TYR A 109 5.04 35.50 5.89
N GLY A 110 6.22 35.57 5.26
CA GLY A 110 6.63 36.70 4.43
C GLY A 110 7.33 37.88 5.14
N ALA A 111 8.09 37.62 6.21
CA ALA A 111 9.07 38.58 6.73
C ALA A 111 10.35 38.63 5.89
#